data_AF-A0A4Y7RFH8-F1
#
_entry.id   AF-A0A4Y7RFH8-F1
#
_cell.length_a   1.000
_cell.length_b   1.000
_cell.length_c   1.000
_cell.angle_alpha   90.00
_cell.angle_beta   90.00
_cell.angle_gamma   90.00
#
_symmetry.space_group_name_H-M   'P 1'
#
loop_
_entity.id
_entity.type
_entity.pdbx_description
1 polymer ?
#
loop_
_entity_poly.entity_id
_entity_poly.type
_entity_poly.pdbx_seq_one_letter_code
_entity_poly.pdbx_strand_id
1 'polypeptide(L)'
;MTAFKDVKLGKIADILNGIPDSKQLESANKANMITYNFIQPNHLGIFNNIQSVSEIKRTTPVDENYFIRKNDILLKRLNPDAATLINEDISNTTFSSNLFVIRVFKDYCPSYIACLLENHGITWLNGNIVGSIAPIKSISIKALAELDIPVIEYKKQEAIGQMWLLCKKRKQLMINLIAEDQRLMAAAIKNITEKNVRGGQNDGDYQKRY
;
A
#
# COMPACT_ATOMS: atom_id res chain seq x y z
N MET A 1 -20.57 5.81 29.14
CA MET A 1 -19.92 5.87 27.81
C MET A 1 -20.93 6.49 26.86
N THR A 2 -20.67 7.70 26.40
CA THR A 2 -21.56 8.36 25.42
C THR A 2 -21.43 7.60 24.11
N ALA A 3 -22.53 7.05 23.58
CA ALA A 3 -22.52 6.36 22.29
C ALA A 3 -22.08 7.36 21.21
N PHE A 4 -20.99 7.07 20.51
CA PHE A 4 -20.62 7.84 19.34
C PHE A 4 -21.69 7.65 18.27
N LYS A 5 -22.05 8.74 17.58
CA LYS A 5 -22.94 8.64 16.42
C LYS A 5 -22.10 8.13 15.25
N ASP A 6 -22.55 7.07 14.61
CA ASP A 6 -21.90 6.55 13.41
C ASP A 6 -22.51 7.16 12.14
N VAL A 7 -21.70 7.25 11.09
CA VAL A 7 -22.11 7.65 9.74
C VAL A 7 -21.58 6.64 8.72
N LYS A 8 -22.35 6.36 7.66
CA LYS A 8 -21.91 5.49 6.57
C LYS A 8 -20.77 6.13 5.77
N LEU A 9 -19.73 5.36 5.43
CA LEU A 9 -18.60 5.84 4.65
C LEU A 9 -19.03 6.49 3.32
N GLY A 10 -20.00 5.89 2.63
CA GLY A 10 -20.53 6.43 1.37
C GLY A 10 -21.31 7.75 1.50
N LYS A 11 -21.54 8.23 2.73
CA LYS A 11 -22.10 9.57 3.00
C LYS A 11 -21.04 10.63 3.24
N ILE A 12 -19.78 10.24 3.42
CA ILE A 12 -18.67 11.12 3.80
C ILE A 12 -17.47 11.03 2.84
N ALA A 13 -17.56 10.17 1.82
CA ALA A 13 -16.53 9.98 0.83
C ALA A 13 -17.10 9.47 -0.50
N ASP A 14 -16.46 9.87 -1.59
CA ASP A 14 -16.63 9.22 -2.89
C ASP A 14 -15.75 7.97 -2.96
N ILE A 15 -16.31 6.87 -3.47
CA ILE A 15 -15.60 5.59 -3.62
C ILE A 15 -15.53 5.26 -5.11
N LEU A 16 -14.32 5.29 -5.66
CA LEU A 16 -14.06 5.14 -7.09
C LEU A 16 -13.47 3.77 -7.40
N ASN A 17 -13.95 3.15 -8.49
CA ASN A 17 -13.30 1.99 -9.09
C ASN A 17 -12.14 2.45 -9.97
N GLY A 18 -11.03 1.70 -9.98
CA GLY A 18 -9.95 1.97 -10.91
C GLY A 18 -10.21 1.44 -12.32
N ILE A 19 -9.23 1.70 -13.18
CA ILE A 19 -9.27 1.38 -14.61
C ILE A 19 -8.79 -0.08 -14.81
N PRO A 20 -9.44 -0.88 -15.67
CA PRO A 20 -9.00 -2.24 -15.95
C PRO A 20 -7.58 -2.28 -16.52
N ASP A 21 -6.83 -3.28 -16.11
CA ASP A 21 -5.47 -3.59 -16.60
C ASP A 21 -5.52 -4.25 -18.00
N SER A 22 -6.35 -3.71 -18.90
CA SER A 22 -6.34 -4.13 -20.29
C SER A 22 -5.12 -3.52 -20.95
N LYS A 23 -4.10 -4.35 -21.21
CA LYS A 23 -3.15 -4.07 -22.29
C LYS A 23 -4.00 -3.91 -23.54
N GLN A 24 -4.22 -2.67 -23.99
CA GLN A 24 -4.82 -2.46 -25.30
C GLN A 24 -3.90 -3.18 -26.28
N LEU A 25 -4.44 -4.23 -26.90
CA LEU A 25 -3.76 -5.04 -27.90
C LEU A 25 -3.11 -4.07 -28.89
N GLU A 26 -1.85 -4.31 -29.25
CA GLU A 26 -1.08 -3.52 -30.19
C GLU A 26 -1.65 -3.63 -31.63
N SER A 27 -2.95 -3.38 -31.83
CA SER A 27 -3.54 -3.31 -33.15
C SER A 27 -3.33 -1.90 -33.69
N ALA A 28 -2.21 -1.76 -34.41
CA ALA A 28 -2.05 -0.93 -35.60
C ALA A 28 -2.63 0.50 -35.52
N ASN A 29 -1.97 1.39 -34.76
CA ASN A 29 -1.74 2.81 -35.11
C ASN A 29 -0.96 3.49 -33.98
N LYS A 30 0.38 3.48 -34.07
CA LYS A 30 1.32 4.01 -33.06
C LYS A 30 1.28 5.54 -32.86
N ALA A 31 0.38 6.27 -33.54
CA ALA A 31 0.49 7.72 -33.66
C ALA A 31 -0.02 8.50 -32.42
N ASN A 32 -0.97 7.99 -31.63
CA ASN A 32 -1.61 8.76 -30.54
C ASN A 32 -1.80 7.95 -29.23
N MET A 33 -0.73 7.34 -28.70
CA MET A 33 -0.80 6.72 -27.36
C MET A 33 -0.44 7.74 -26.28
N ILE A 34 -1.32 7.89 -25.30
CA ILE A 34 -1.08 8.70 -24.08
C ILE A 34 -0.59 7.76 -22.98
N THR A 35 0.53 8.10 -22.36
CA THR A 35 1.13 7.33 -21.27
C THR A 35 0.72 7.91 -19.92
N TYR A 36 0.36 7.03 -18.99
CA TYR A 36 0.03 7.38 -17.61
C TYR A 36 0.81 6.49 -16.64
N ASN A 37 1.16 7.05 -15.48
CA ASN A 37 1.57 6.26 -14.34
C ASN A 37 0.36 5.45 -13.84
N PHE A 38 0.62 4.25 -13.33
CA PHE A 38 -0.40 3.29 -12.96
C PHE A 38 -0.05 2.57 -11.66
N ILE A 39 -0.90 2.76 -10.65
CA ILE A 39 -0.76 2.12 -9.36
C ILE A 39 -1.55 0.81 -9.36
N GLN A 40 -0.87 -0.28 -9.00
CA GLN A 40 -1.42 -1.62 -8.84
C GLN A 40 -1.30 -2.06 -7.37
N PRO A 41 -2.06 -3.09 -6.94
CA PRO A 41 -2.04 -3.55 -5.55
C PRO A 41 -0.65 -3.90 -5.00
N ASN A 42 0.22 -4.52 -5.80
CA ASN A 42 1.58 -4.90 -5.42
C ASN A 42 2.53 -3.72 -5.24
N HIS A 43 2.16 -2.52 -5.72
CA HIS A 43 2.94 -1.30 -5.49
C HIS A 43 2.70 -0.70 -4.09
N LEU A 44 1.61 -1.09 -3.42
CA LEU A 44 1.25 -0.55 -2.11
C LEU A 44 2.02 -1.30 -1.01
N GLY A 45 2.91 -0.58 -0.33
CA GLY A 45 3.57 -1.05 0.87
C GLY A 45 2.70 -0.90 2.12
N ILE A 46 2.97 -1.72 3.12
CA ILE A 46 2.20 -1.72 4.39
C ILE A 46 2.46 -0.48 5.25
N PHE A 47 3.51 0.30 4.98
CA PHE A 47 3.94 1.45 5.79
C PHE A 47 3.51 2.80 5.21
N ASN A 48 2.41 2.84 4.46
CA ASN A 48 1.91 4.06 3.80
C ASN A 48 2.88 4.59 2.75
N ASN A 49 3.49 3.67 1.99
CA ASN A 49 4.44 3.98 0.94
C ASN A 49 4.01 3.32 -0.37
N ILE A 50 4.31 3.96 -1.49
CA ILE A 50 4.18 3.39 -2.83
C ILE A 50 5.60 2.99 -3.25
N GLN A 51 5.84 1.68 -3.41
CA GLN A 51 7.18 1.14 -3.67
C GLN A 51 7.63 1.35 -5.11
N SER A 52 6.70 1.30 -6.06
CA SER A 52 6.95 1.49 -7.48
C SER A 52 5.67 1.95 -8.18
N VAL A 53 5.79 2.38 -9.43
CA VAL A 53 4.65 2.59 -10.33
C VAL A 53 4.93 1.87 -11.63
N SER A 54 3.88 1.40 -12.29
CA SER A 54 3.96 0.90 -13.66
C SER A 54 3.44 1.97 -14.62
N GLU A 55 3.60 1.75 -15.92
CA GLU A 55 3.01 2.60 -16.94
C GLU A 55 1.90 1.87 -17.69
N ILE A 56 0.86 2.62 -18.06
CA ILE A 56 -0.15 2.16 -19.02
C ILE A 56 -0.23 3.13 -20.18
N LYS A 57 -0.57 2.59 -21.36
CA LYS A 57 -0.82 3.38 -22.56
C LYS A 57 -2.29 3.28 -22.94
N ARG A 58 -2.89 4.42 -23.31
CA ARG A 58 -4.28 4.51 -23.76
C ARG A 58 -4.38 5.30 -25.05
N THR A 59 -5.28 4.88 -25.92
CA THR A 59 -5.66 5.64 -27.12
C THR A 59 -6.65 6.77 -26.83
N THR A 60 -7.40 6.68 -25.73
CA THR A 60 -8.34 7.71 -25.27
C THR A 60 -7.86 8.35 -23.97
N PRO A 61 -8.06 9.67 -23.79
CA PRO A 61 -7.80 10.33 -22.52
C PRO A 61 -8.56 9.68 -21.36
N VAL A 62 -7.91 9.63 -20.20
CA VAL A 62 -8.52 9.16 -18.96
C VAL A 62 -9.30 10.33 -18.34
N ASP A 63 -10.51 10.03 -17.84
CA ASP A 63 -11.33 11.02 -17.14
C ASP A 63 -10.64 11.51 -15.86
N GLU A 64 -10.79 12.81 -15.56
CA GLU A 64 -10.05 13.46 -14.47
C GLU A 64 -10.29 12.84 -13.09
N ASN A 65 -11.42 12.16 -12.90
CA ASN A 65 -11.76 11.50 -11.65
C ASN A 65 -10.86 10.29 -11.35
N TYR A 66 -10.23 9.71 -12.36
CA TYR A 66 -9.33 8.57 -12.21
C TYR A 66 -7.88 8.96 -11.91
N PHE A 67 -7.57 10.25 -11.85
CA PHE A 67 -6.27 10.69 -11.33
C PHE A 67 -6.26 10.69 -9.82
N ILE A 68 -5.17 10.15 -9.29
CA ILE A 68 -4.84 10.17 -7.87
C ILE A 68 -4.51 11.59 -7.44
N ARG A 69 -5.03 11.97 -6.29
CA ARG A 69 -4.85 13.29 -5.68
C ARG A 69 -4.35 13.16 -4.26
N LYS A 70 -3.70 14.21 -3.77
CA LYS A 70 -3.42 14.37 -2.35
C LYS A 70 -4.70 14.12 -1.55
N ASN A 71 -4.55 13.41 -0.44
CA ASN A 71 -5.59 12.97 0.48
C ASN A 71 -6.50 11.83 -0.02
N ASP A 72 -6.29 11.29 -1.22
CA ASP A 72 -6.94 10.05 -1.62
C ASP A 72 -6.42 8.89 -0.74
N ILE A 73 -7.30 7.95 -0.43
CA ILE A 73 -6.96 6.72 0.29
C ILE A 73 -7.08 5.55 -0.69
N LEU A 74 -6.01 4.79 -0.83
CA LEU A 74 -5.96 3.57 -1.63
C LEU A 74 -6.21 2.35 -0.76
N LEU A 75 -7.08 1.46 -1.25
CA LEU A 75 -7.38 0.18 -0.62
C LEU A 75 -7.43 -0.92 -1.68
N LYS A 76 -6.84 -2.09 -1.38
CA LYS A 76 -6.93 -3.26 -2.27
C LYS A 76 -8.36 -3.80 -2.28
N ARG A 77 -8.88 -4.11 -3.47
CA ARG A 77 -10.19 -4.76 -3.62
C ARG A 77 -10.17 -6.20 -3.11
N LEU A 78 -9.11 -6.93 -3.47
CA LEU A 78 -8.93 -8.33 -3.13
C LEU A 78 -8.00 -8.43 -1.92
N ASN A 79 -8.42 -9.19 -0.92
CA ASN A 79 -7.65 -9.44 0.31
C ASN A 79 -7.02 -8.15 0.88
N PRO A 80 -7.86 -7.15 1.21
CA PRO A 80 -7.38 -5.89 1.77
C PRO A 80 -6.55 -6.14 3.03
N ASP A 81 -5.39 -5.50 3.11
CA ASP A 81 -4.41 -5.70 4.18
C ASP A 81 -3.93 -4.41 4.82
N ALA A 82 -3.87 -3.32 4.04
CA ALA A 82 -3.47 -2.01 4.50
C ALA A 82 -4.21 -0.90 3.74
N ALA A 83 -4.34 0.26 4.38
CA ALA A 83 -4.73 1.50 3.74
C ALA A 83 -3.48 2.36 3.44
N THR A 84 -3.48 3.01 2.28
CA THR A 84 -2.41 3.93 1.86
C THR A 84 -2.99 5.31 1.58
N LEU A 85 -2.64 6.28 2.39
CA LEU A 85 -2.95 7.69 2.21
C LEU A 85 -1.92 8.35 1.29
N ILE A 86 -2.42 9.05 0.28
CA ILE A 86 -1.62 9.85 -0.64
C ILE A 86 -1.29 11.20 0.00
N ASN A 87 -0.01 11.45 0.28
CA ASN A 87 0.43 12.63 1.00
C ASN A 87 0.63 13.87 0.11
N GLU A 88 0.81 13.67 -1.18
CA GLU A 88 1.09 14.71 -2.17
C GLU A 88 0.50 14.32 -3.53
N ASP A 89 0.21 15.31 -4.38
CA ASP A 89 -0.29 15.04 -5.72
C ASP A 89 0.77 14.34 -6.56
N ILE A 90 0.35 13.29 -7.29
CA ILE A 90 1.24 12.50 -8.14
C ILE A 90 0.82 12.71 -9.58
N SER A 91 1.60 13.48 -10.32
CA SER A 91 1.30 13.88 -11.70
C SER A 91 0.98 12.68 -12.60
N ASN A 92 -0.07 12.82 -13.41
CA ASN A 92 -0.49 11.86 -14.44
C ASN A 92 -0.61 10.42 -13.95
N THR A 93 -1.04 10.23 -12.69
CA THR A 93 -1.10 8.92 -12.04
C THR A 93 -2.53 8.42 -11.89
N THR A 94 -2.78 7.25 -12.44
CA THR A 94 -4.06 6.53 -12.42
C THR A 94 -3.91 5.23 -11.61
N PHE A 95 -5.00 4.50 -11.42
CA PHE A 95 -5.02 3.31 -10.55
C PHE A 95 -5.83 2.16 -11.15
N SER A 96 -5.41 0.94 -10.80
CA SER A 96 -6.00 -0.32 -11.26
C SER A 96 -7.40 -0.55 -10.71
N SER A 97 -8.26 -1.24 -11.49
CA SER A 97 -9.58 -1.71 -11.06
C SER A 97 -9.55 -2.63 -9.83
N ASN A 98 -8.38 -3.22 -9.52
CA ASN A 98 -8.13 -3.98 -8.30
C ASN A 98 -7.84 -3.11 -7.06
N LEU A 99 -7.91 -1.79 -7.22
CA LEU A 99 -7.85 -0.80 -6.15
C LEU A 99 -9.16 -0.02 -6.08
N PHE A 100 -9.47 0.43 -4.87
CA PHE A 100 -10.40 1.51 -4.61
C PHE A 100 -9.62 2.79 -4.31
N VAL A 101 -10.14 3.91 -4.81
CA VAL A 101 -9.82 5.24 -4.29
C VAL A 101 -11.01 5.69 -3.44
N ILE A 102 -10.72 6.10 -2.21
CA ILE A 102 -11.70 6.69 -1.30
C ILE A 102 -11.30 8.15 -1.12
N ARG A 103 -12.14 9.06 -1.62
CA ARG A 103 -11.92 10.50 -1.58
C ARG A 103 -12.84 11.12 -0.55
N VAL A 104 -12.27 11.43 0.60
CA VAL A 104 -12.99 11.91 1.78
C VAL A 104 -13.39 13.38 1.61
N PHE A 105 -14.60 13.73 2.04
CA PHE A 105 -15.09 15.12 2.00
C PHE A 105 -14.35 16.01 3.00
N LYS A 106 -14.31 17.31 2.72
CA LYS A 106 -13.47 18.29 3.45
C LYS A 106 -13.74 18.34 4.97
N ASP A 107 -14.92 17.92 5.42
CA ASP A 107 -15.32 17.93 6.82
C ASP A 107 -14.75 16.75 7.65
N TYR A 108 -14.04 15.82 7.01
CA TYR A 108 -13.48 14.63 7.64
C TYR A 108 -11.99 14.51 7.35
N CYS A 109 -11.23 13.99 8.32
CA CYS A 109 -9.79 13.84 8.19
C CYS A 109 -9.44 12.55 7.44
N PRO A 110 -8.77 12.61 6.27
CA PRO A 110 -8.43 11.42 5.47
C PRO A 110 -7.58 10.39 6.21
N SER A 111 -6.59 10.83 6.98
CA SER A 111 -5.71 9.93 7.75
C SER A 111 -6.45 9.20 8.88
N TYR A 112 -7.49 9.81 9.45
CA TYR A 112 -8.38 9.15 10.39
C TYR A 112 -9.22 8.07 9.72
N ILE A 113 -9.83 8.38 8.57
CA ILE A 113 -10.60 7.40 7.81
C ILE A 113 -9.71 6.23 7.38
N ALA A 114 -8.49 6.49 6.89
CA ALA A 114 -7.52 5.45 6.56
C ALA A 114 -7.14 4.58 7.77
N CYS A 115 -6.93 5.20 8.94
CA CYS A 115 -6.69 4.50 10.20
C CYS A 115 -7.84 3.55 10.57
N LEU A 116 -9.09 4.03 10.49
CA LEU A 116 -10.27 3.21 10.79
C LEU A 116 -10.44 2.06 9.79
N LEU A 117 -10.25 2.34 8.50
CA LEU A 117 -10.30 1.32 7.46
C LEU A 117 -9.30 0.21 7.76
N GLU A 118 -8.05 0.55 8.07
CA GLU A 118 -7.00 -0.44 8.32
C GLU A 118 -7.23 -1.26 9.60
N ASN A 119 -7.60 -0.61 10.72
CA ASN A 119 -7.67 -1.28 12.02
C ASN A 119 -9.02 -1.96 12.31
N HIS A 120 -10.11 -1.42 11.77
CA HIS A 120 -11.47 -1.89 12.06
C HIS A 120 -12.24 -2.27 10.80
N GLY A 121 -12.15 -1.45 9.74
CA GLY A 121 -12.87 -1.65 8.48
C GLY A 121 -12.49 -2.94 7.79
N ILE A 122 -11.19 -3.26 7.67
CA ILE A 122 -10.70 -4.48 7.03
C ILE A 122 -11.19 -5.72 7.77
N THR A 123 -11.14 -5.72 9.10
CA THR A 123 -11.63 -6.83 9.93
C THR A 123 -13.15 -7.01 9.79
N TRP A 124 -13.92 -5.92 9.81
CA TRP A 124 -15.37 -5.96 9.61
C TRP A 124 -15.75 -6.43 8.21
N LEU A 125 -15.07 -5.91 7.18
CA LEU A 125 -15.24 -6.33 5.79
C LEU A 125 -14.88 -7.80 5.59
N ASN A 126 -13.88 -8.31 6.32
CA ASN A 126 -13.51 -9.71 6.31
C ASN A 126 -14.52 -10.62 7.04
N GLY A 127 -15.29 -10.08 7.99
CA GLY A 127 -16.29 -10.80 8.79
C GLY A 127 -17.69 -10.84 8.18
N ASN A 128 -18.08 -9.84 7.38
CA ASN A 128 -19.40 -9.76 6.73
C ASN A 128 -19.46 -10.40 5.34
N ILE A 129 -18.52 -11.29 5.03
CA ILE A 129 -18.54 -12.08 3.80
C ILE A 129 -19.49 -13.25 4.04
N VAL A 130 -20.76 -13.06 3.66
CA VAL A 130 -21.77 -14.12 3.69
C VAL A 130 -21.35 -15.22 2.70
N GLY A 131 -20.96 -16.36 3.26
CA GLY A 131 -20.65 -17.59 2.54
C GLY A 131 -19.32 -17.58 1.80
N SER A 132 -18.19 -17.85 2.47
CA SER A 132 -17.11 -18.58 1.80
C SER A 132 -15.94 -18.98 2.70
N ILE A 133 -15.68 -20.28 2.67
CA ILE A 133 -14.38 -20.93 2.89
C ILE A 133 -13.46 -20.62 1.67
N ALA A 134 -13.58 -19.43 1.06
CA ALA A 134 -12.83 -19.08 -0.14
C ALA A 134 -11.51 -18.38 0.23
N PRO A 135 -10.39 -18.74 -0.41
CA PRO A 135 -9.08 -18.13 -0.15
C PRO A 135 -8.96 -16.64 -0.53
N ILE A 136 -9.91 -16.12 -1.33
CA ILE A 136 -9.87 -14.75 -1.87
C ILE A 136 -11.16 -14.01 -1.49
N LYS A 137 -11.00 -12.96 -0.68
CA LYS A 137 -12.05 -12.07 -0.21
C LYS A 137 -12.06 -10.81 -1.07
N SER A 138 -13.12 -10.60 -1.84
CA SER A 138 -13.31 -9.39 -2.66
C SER A 138 -14.33 -8.47 -2.01
N ILE A 139 -13.98 -7.19 -1.85
CA ILE A 139 -14.91 -6.17 -1.35
C ILE A 139 -15.66 -5.53 -2.52
N SER A 140 -16.97 -5.32 -2.35
CA SER A 140 -17.77 -4.48 -3.25
C SER A 140 -17.79 -3.02 -2.78
N ILE A 141 -17.97 -2.07 -3.71
CA ILE A 141 -18.19 -0.66 -3.35
C ILE A 141 -19.36 -0.53 -2.37
N LYS A 142 -20.44 -1.26 -2.60
CA LYS A 142 -21.62 -1.20 -1.72
C LYS A 142 -21.27 -1.59 -0.29
N ALA A 143 -20.52 -2.68 -0.10
CA ALA A 143 -20.09 -3.11 1.23
C ALA A 143 -19.16 -2.07 1.90
N LEU A 144 -18.25 -1.48 1.12
CA LEU A 144 -17.36 -0.43 1.62
C LEU A 144 -18.14 0.85 2.00
N ALA A 145 -19.11 1.25 1.20
CA ALA A 145 -19.96 2.41 1.44
C ALA A 145 -20.83 2.28 2.70
N GLU A 146 -21.25 1.07 3.04
CA GLU A 146 -22.08 0.75 4.22
C GLU A 146 -21.28 0.63 5.52
N LEU A 147 -19.95 0.81 5.48
CA LEU A 147 -19.12 0.77 6.68
C LEU A 147 -19.50 1.93 7.63
N ASP A 148 -19.76 1.59 8.89
CA ASP A 148 -20.02 2.57 9.95
C ASP A 148 -18.71 3.23 10.41
N ILE A 149 -18.70 4.56 10.35
CA ILE A 149 -17.58 5.42 10.73
C ILE A 149 -18.00 6.25 11.95
N PRO A 150 -17.30 6.11 13.09
CA PRO A 150 -17.58 6.92 14.27
C PRO A 150 -17.31 8.41 14.01
N VAL A 151 -18.33 9.23 14.24
CA VAL A 151 -18.23 10.69 14.12
C VAL A 151 -17.68 11.28 15.41
N ILE A 152 -16.49 11.86 15.30
CA ILE A 152 -15.81 12.60 16.38
C ILE A 152 -15.40 13.97 15.87
N GLU A 153 -15.06 14.87 16.80
CA GLU A 153 -14.53 16.20 16.48
C GLU A 153 -13.31 16.13 15.55
N TYR A 154 -13.25 16.99 14.53
CA TYR A 154 -12.19 17.00 13.52
C TYR A 154 -10.78 17.00 14.11
N LYS A 155 -10.53 17.82 15.14
CA LYS A 155 -9.23 17.89 15.83
C LYS A 155 -8.80 16.54 16.44
N LYS A 156 -9.76 15.75 16.93
CA LYS A 156 -9.51 14.38 17.42
C LYS A 156 -9.24 13.42 16.26
N GLN A 157 -9.95 13.57 15.14
CA GLN A 157 -9.66 12.82 13.92
C GLN A 157 -8.21 13.04 13.48
N GLU A 158 -7.77 14.30 13.39
CA GLU A 158 -6.38 14.65 13.05
C GLU A 158 -5.36 14.00 13.99
N ALA A 159 -5.58 14.10 15.30
CA ALA A 159 -4.68 13.51 16.29
C ALA A 159 -4.55 11.98 16.12
N ILE A 160 -5.67 11.28 15.92
CA ILE A 160 -5.68 9.82 15.71
C ILE A 160 -5.02 9.46 14.37
N GLY A 161 -5.34 10.19 13.30
CA GLY A 161 -4.78 9.97 11.97
C GLY A 161 -3.26 10.19 11.93
N GLN A 162 -2.77 11.23 12.61
CA GLN A 162 -1.33 11.47 12.78
C GLN A 162 -0.67 10.36 13.60
N MET A 163 -1.30 9.91 14.69
CA MET A 163 -0.81 8.79 15.49
C MET A 163 -0.68 7.51 14.66
N TRP A 164 -1.64 7.23 13.77
CA TRP A 164 -1.57 6.09 12.85
C TRP A 164 -0.37 6.17 11.90
N LEU A 165 -0.15 7.33 11.25
CA LEU A 165 1.01 7.55 10.38
C LEU A 165 2.34 7.39 11.15
N LEU A 166 2.42 7.95 12.37
CA LEU A 166 3.59 7.79 13.24
C LEU A 166 3.83 6.34 13.63
N CYS A 167 2.78 5.59 13.94
CA CYS A 167 2.87 4.16 14.22
C CYS A 167 3.40 3.37 13.02
N LYS A 168 2.95 3.67 11.80
CA LYS A 168 3.49 3.07 10.58
C LYS A 168 4.96 3.39 10.38
N LYS A 169 5.34 4.66 10.50
CA LYS A 169 6.74 5.10 10.41
C LYS A 169 7.63 4.42 11.45
N ARG A 170 7.17 4.31 12.70
CA ARG A 170 7.89 3.62 13.78
C ARG A 170 8.12 2.15 13.44
N LYS A 171 7.09 1.43 12.97
CA LYS A 171 7.24 0.02 12.57
C LYS A 171 8.26 -0.15 11.44
N GLN A 172 8.21 0.72 10.41
CA GLN A 172 9.18 0.71 9.31
C GLN A 172 10.62 0.89 9.82
N LEU A 173 10.85 1.87 10.70
CA LEU A 173 12.18 2.14 11.26
C LEU A 173 12.72 0.95 12.06
N MET A 174 11.88 0.29 12.86
CA MET A 174 12.29 -0.89 13.63
C MET A 174 12.68 -2.06 12.72
N ILE A 175 11.94 -2.30 11.63
CA ILE A 175 12.29 -3.35 10.67
C ILE A 175 13.60 -3.04 9.95
N ASN A 176 13.81 -1.78 9.57
CA ASN A 176 15.04 -1.35 8.92
C ASN A 176 16.26 -1.53 9.84
N LEU A 177 16.11 -1.21 11.14
CA LEU A 177 17.16 -1.42 12.13
C LEU A 177 17.51 -2.91 12.26
N ILE A 178 16.51 -3.79 12.39
CA ILE A 178 16.73 -5.24 12.48
C ILE A 178 17.44 -5.77 11.22
N ALA A 179 17.03 -5.31 10.04
CA ALA A 179 17.65 -5.73 8.78
C ALA A 179 19.13 -5.28 8.69
N GLU A 180 19.44 -4.09 9.18
CA GLU A 180 20.80 -3.56 9.20
C GLU A 180 21.69 -4.31 10.21
N ASP A 181 21.17 -4.62 11.39
CA ASP A 181 21.85 -5.44 12.39
C ASP A 181 22.21 -6.83 11.82
N GLN A 182 21.27 -7.45 11.11
CA GLN A 182 21.49 -8.74 10.42
C GLN A 182 22.55 -8.62 9.32
N ARG A 183 22.53 -7.54 8.54
CA ARG A 183 23.52 -7.26 7.49
C ARG A 183 24.92 -7.13 8.07
N LEU A 184 25.07 -6.39 9.17
CA LEU A 184 26.34 -6.20 9.87
C LEU A 184 26.86 -7.52 10.47
N MET A 185 25.98 -8.31 11.10
CA MET A 185 26.34 -9.63 11.63
C MET A 185 26.83 -10.58 10.53
N ALA A 186 26.12 -10.63 9.39
CA ALA A 186 26.52 -11.45 8.25
C ALA A 186 27.88 -11.01 7.68
N ALA A 187 28.13 -9.70 7.58
CA ALA A 187 29.41 -9.16 7.13
C ALA A 187 30.56 -9.51 8.10
N ALA A 188 30.32 -9.45 9.41
CA ALA A 188 31.30 -9.82 10.42
C ALA A 188 31.67 -11.33 10.32
N ILE A 189 30.66 -12.20 10.19
CA ILE A 189 30.87 -13.65 10.00
C ILE A 189 31.68 -13.92 8.73
N LYS A 190 31.30 -13.29 7.60
CA LYS A 190 32.01 -13.42 6.32
C LYS A 190 33.49 -13.03 6.44
N ASN A 191 33.78 -11.93 7.13
CA ASN A 191 35.17 -11.51 7.35
C ASN A 191 35.99 -12.51 8.17
N ILE A 192 35.38 -13.20 9.14
CA ILE A 192 36.05 -14.24 9.94
C ILE A 192 36.30 -15.49 9.08
N THR A 193 35.28 -15.96 8.36
CA THR A 193 35.40 -17.18 7.54
C THR A 193 36.39 -16.99 6.38
N GLU A 194 36.40 -15.83 5.71
CA GLU A 194 37.35 -15.54 4.64
C GLU A 194 38.80 -15.39 5.14
N LYS A 195 39.02 -14.89 6.37
CA LYS A 195 40.35 -14.85 6.99
C LYS A 195 40.86 -16.25 7.32
N ASN A 196 39.99 -17.13 7.83
CA ASN A 196 40.36 -18.50 8.16
C ASN A 196 40.71 -19.33 6.91
N VAL A 197 40.04 -19.10 5.78
CA VAL A 197 40.36 -19.76 4.51
C VAL A 197 41.73 -19.35 3.97
N ARG A 198 42.14 -18.09 4.11
CA ARG A 198 43.47 -17.62 3.69
C ARG A 198 44.61 -18.08 4.61
N GLY A 199 44.32 -18.35 5.88
CA GLY A 199 45.30 -18.90 6.84
C GLY A 199 45.59 -20.39 6.64
N GLY A 200 44.66 -21.16 6.06
CA GLY A 200 44.80 -22.61 5.86
C GLY A 200 45.48 -23.04 4.56
N GLN A 201 45.92 -22.12 3.69
CA GLN A 201 46.57 -22.42 2.41
C GLN A 201 48.10 -22.27 2.41
N ASN A 202 48.72 -21.92 3.55
CA ASN A 202 50.18 -21.72 3.64
C ASN A 202 50.97 -22.88 4.28
N ASP A 203 50.32 -23.97 4.71
CA ASP A 203 50.98 -25.09 5.42
C ASP A 203 51.10 -26.36 4.54
N GLY A 204 51.49 -26.22 3.28
CA GLY A 204 51.45 -27.30 2.29
C GLY A 204 52.70 -27.59 1.47
N ASP A 205 53.86 -26.97 1.75
CA ASP A 205 55.08 -27.18 0.96
C ASP A 205 56.35 -27.35 1.82
N TYR A 206 56.34 -28.35 2.70
CA TYR A 206 57.55 -28.90 3.28
C TYR A 206 57.40 -30.41 3.41
N GLN A 207 57.79 -31.17 2.38
CA GLN A 207 58.59 -32.40 2.46
C GLN A 207 58.46 -33.21 1.17
N LYS A 208 59.52 -33.21 0.37
CA LYS A 208 60.15 -34.41 -0.22
C LYS A 208 61.44 -34.02 -0.96
N ARG A 209 62.51 -33.84 -0.18
CA ARG A 209 63.85 -34.24 -0.60
C ARG A 209 64.16 -35.52 0.14
N TYR A 210 64.35 -36.60 -0.60
CA TYR A 210 65.36 -37.67 -0.45
C TYR A 210 65.03 -38.75 -1.48
#